data_AF-A0A6I3WCN8-F1
#
_entry.id   AF-A0A6I3WCN8-F1
#
_cell.length_a   1.000
_cell.length_b   1.000
_cell.length_c   1.000
_cell.angle_alpha   90.00
_cell.angle_beta   90.00
_cell.angle_gamma   90.00
#
_symmetry.space_group_name_H-M   'P 1'
#
loop_
_entity.id
_entity.type
_entity.pdbx_description
1 polymer ?
#
loop_
_entity_poly.entity_id
_entity_poly.type
_entity_poly.pdbx_seq_one_letter_code
_entity_poly.pdbx_strand_id
1 'polypeptide(L)'
;MRFPDNPTYEINSWLSNSDPKPQSATSSAPSSHPPQGSSNSFSNSSSWQTSTPPQTSYDVLTNKKARDLNAEKHLAIAALNLRNPRAELVTVDTPGSLKILSKPNTVNKFVLTKDNQMIIGNIDKDVPPKWLSHPTIAEIGAGSGQSSNVVSAGYIKKDFTGQTRLSNTSGHYQPTVRDLRPTQEHLRNMGVDSTKGQCTIA
;
A
#
# COMPACT_ATOMS: atom_id res chain seq x y z
N MET A 1 -10.28 -45.06 5.98
CA MET A 1 -8.96 -44.39 6.06
C MET A 1 -8.14 -44.78 4.85
N ARG A 2 -7.97 -43.86 3.90
CA ARG A 2 -6.96 -43.88 2.84
C ARG A 2 -6.71 -42.41 2.49
N PHE A 3 -5.49 -41.95 2.73
CA PHE A 3 -5.01 -40.65 2.26
C PHE A 3 -4.77 -40.77 0.75
N PRO A 4 -5.25 -39.84 -0.09
CA PRO A 4 -4.76 -39.73 -1.45
C PRO A 4 -3.44 -38.96 -1.48
N ASP A 5 -2.57 -39.46 -2.35
CA ASP A 5 -1.20 -39.03 -2.59
C ASP A 5 -1.08 -37.56 -3.02
N ASN A 6 0.06 -37.00 -2.62
CA ASN A 6 0.54 -35.65 -2.84
C ASN A 6 1.01 -35.44 -4.29
N PRO A 7 0.41 -34.54 -5.10
CA PRO A 7 1.06 -34.09 -6.32
C PRO A 7 2.01 -32.92 -6.01
N THR A 8 3.30 -33.19 -6.17
CA THR A 8 4.38 -32.21 -6.32
C THR A 8 4.02 -31.16 -7.36
N TYR A 9 3.96 -29.89 -6.96
CA TYR A 9 3.88 -28.75 -7.88
C TYR A 9 5.29 -28.30 -8.24
N GLU A 10 5.65 -28.47 -9.51
CA GLU A 10 6.85 -27.89 -10.12
C GLU A 10 6.78 -26.36 -10.12
N ILE A 11 7.88 -25.74 -9.71
CA ILE A 11 8.04 -24.29 -9.62
C ILE A 11 8.75 -23.85 -10.90
N ASN A 12 8.03 -23.24 -11.84
CA ASN A 12 8.65 -22.66 -13.03
C ASN A 12 9.36 -21.34 -12.67
N SER A 13 10.69 -21.39 -12.67
CA SER A 13 11.61 -20.27 -12.53
C SER A 13 11.77 -19.51 -13.85
N TRP A 14 11.31 -18.26 -13.90
CA TRP A 14 11.72 -17.29 -14.92
C TRP A 14 12.15 -15.99 -14.24
N LEU A 15 13.45 -15.91 -13.93
CA LEU A 15 14.18 -14.68 -13.60
C LEU A 15 15.48 -14.74 -14.39
N SER A 16 15.51 -14.07 -15.55
CA SER A 16 16.75 -13.84 -16.29
C SER A 16 17.36 -12.51 -15.86
N ASN A 17 18.58 -12.63 -15.34
CA ASN A 17 19.49 -11.58 -14.93
C ASN A 17 19.91 -10.67 -16.09
N SER A 18 20.20 -9.40 -15.78
CA SER A 18 21.09 -8.57 -16.58
C SER A 18 21.78 -7.54 -15.66
N ASP A 19 22.95 -7.91 -15.15
CA ASP A 19 23.95 -6.96 -14.63
C ASP A 19 24.68 -6.27 -15.79
N PRO A 20 25.24 -5.08 -15.56
CA PRO A 20 26.59 -4.82 -16.06
C PRO A 20 27.53 -4.30 -14.97
N LYS A 21 28.71 -4.94 -14.90
CA LYS A 21 29.92 -4.48 -14.18
C LYS A 21 30.90 -3.80 -15.18
N PRO A 22 32.02 -3.19 -14.75
CA PRO A 22 32.39 -1.82 -15.10
C PRO A 22 33.56 -1.74 -16.10
N GLN A 23 33.80 -0.57 -16.67
CA GLN A 23 35.05 -0.30 -17.41
C GLN A 23 35.74 0.95 -16.86
N SER A 24 37.06 0.82 -16.67
CA SER A 24 38.02 1.86 -16.27
C SER A 24 39.08 2.00 -17.35
N ALA A 25 39.48 3.23 -17.70
CA ALA A 25 40.78 3.66 -18.27
C ALA A 25 40.70 5.18 -18.59
N THR A 26 41.26 6.08 -17.77
CA THR A 26 42.63 6.67 -17.74
C THR A 26 42.88 7.91 -18.62
N SER A 27 43.21 9.01 -17.91
CA SER A 27 44.22 10.07 -18.14
C SER A 27 44.12 11.07 -19.32
N SER A 28 44.07 12.36 -18.98
CA SER A 28 45.14 13.36 -19.26
C SER A 28 44.82 14.72 -18.61
N ALA A 29 45.79 15.30 -17.90
CA ALA A 29 45.78 16.70 -17.41
C ALA A 29 46.28 17.66 -18.51
N PRO A 30 46.03 18.97 -18.39
CA PRO A 30 47.11 19.85 -17.94
C PRO A 30 46.67 21.00 -17.02
N SER A 31 47.62 21.48 -16.21
CA SER A 31 47.51 22.59 -15.27
C SER A 31 47.64 23.96 -15.94
N SER A 32 46.87 24.98 -15.51
CA SER A 32 47.33 26.39 -15.43
C SER A 32 46.46 27.20 -14.44
N HIS A 33 47.08 28.22 -13.84
CA HIS A 33 46.70 29.04 -12.68
C HIS A 33 45.44 29.95 -12.79
N PRO A 34 44.96 30.53 -11.66
CA PRO A 34 43.70 31.29 -11.58
C PRO A 34 43.87 32.81 -11.78
N PRO A 35 42.76 33.56 -11.90
CA PRO A 35 42.69 34.87 -11.28
C PRO A 35 41.45 35.05 -10.39
N GLN A 36 41.66 35.73 -9.27
CA GLN A 36 40.61 36.37 -8.46
C GLN A 36 39.96 37.52 -9.25
N GLY A 37 38.65 37.69 -9.06
CA GLY A 37 37.91 38.88 -9.50
C GLY A 37 36.52 38.90 -8.88
N SER A 38 36.33 39.74 -7.88
CA SER A 38 35.02 40.11 -7.33
C SER A 38 34.25 40.97 -8.33
N SER A 39 32.94 40.76 -8.47
CA SER A 39 31.92 41.80 -8.72
C SER A 39 30.50 41.23 -8.70
N ASN A 40 29.64 41.87 -7.92
CA ASN A 40 28.18 41.68 -7.90
C ASN A 40 27.58 41.95 -9.28
N SER A 41 26.52 41.20 -9.64
CA SER A 41 25.40 41.74 -10.42
C SER A 41 24.16 40.86 -10.28
N PHE A 42 23.05 41.56 -10.14
CA PHE A 42 21.69 41.12 -9.87
C PHE A 42 21.07 40.49 -11.12
N SER A 43 20.35 39.39 -10.95
CA SER A 43 19.36 38.93 -11.94
C SER A 43 18.15 38.38 -11.19
N ASN A 44 17.09 39.18 -11.23
CA ASN A 44 15.73 38.80 -10.88
C ASN A 44 15.24 37.81 -11.94
N SER A 45 14.88 36.59 -11.55
CA SER A 45 14.10 35.68 -12.39
C SER A 45 13.01 35.02 -11.56
N SER A 46 11.80 35.56 -11.75
CA SER A 46 10.52 35.01 -11.35
C SER A 46 10.43 33.56 -11.85
N SER A 47 10.71 32.60 -10.98
CA SER A 47 10.41 31.20 -11.22
C SER A 47 9.14 30.88 -10.44
N TRP A 48 8.08 30.55 -11.17
CA TRP A 48 6.91 29.90 -10.61
C TRP A 48 7.39 28.58 -10.00
N GLN A 49 7.68 28.61 -8.70
CA GLN A 49 7.98 27.42 -7.93
C GLN A 49 6.68 26.64 -7.83
N THR A 50 6.53 25.67 -8.74
CA THR A 50 5.63 24.54 -8.58
C THR A 50 6.04 23.87 -7.28
N SER A 51 5.35 24.20 -6.20
CA SER A 51 5.60 23.65 -4.87
C SER A 51 5.25 22.17 -4.96
N THR A 52 6.26 21.33 -5.11
CA THR A 52 6.13 19.90 -4.86
C THR A 52 5.61 19.77 -3.43
N PRO A 53 4.47 19.11 -3.17
CA PRO A 53 4.01 18.90 -1.81
C PRO A 53 5.14 18.26 -1.01
N PRO A 54 5.37 18.67 0.24
CA PRO A 54 6.41 18.06 1.07
C PRO A 54 6.17 16.55 1.10
N GLN A 55 7.13 15.79 0.57
CA GLN A 55 7.20 14.34 0.69
C GLN A 55 7.36 14.01 2.17
N THR A 56 6.25 13.99 2.89
CA THR A 56 6.19 13.53 4.26
C THR A 56 6.43 12.03 4.20
N SER A 57 7.65 11.62 4.51
CA SER A 57 7.96 10.20 4.62
C SER A 57 7.21 9.65 5.82
N TYR A 58 6.20 8.84 5.57
CA TYR A 58 5.45 8.15 6.61
C TYR A 58 6.21 6.93 7.09
N ASP A 59 6.20 6.70 8.40
CA ASP A 59 6.81 5.52 8.99
C ASP A 59 6.05 4.26 8.56
N VAL A 60 6.82 3.21 8.29
CA VAL A 60 6.27 1.89 7.93
C VAL A 60 5.80 1.18 9.19
N LEU A 61 4.60 0.60 9.12
CA LEU A 61 4.01 -0.20 10.18
C LEU A 61 4.63 -1.60 10.22
N THR A 62 5.11 -2.01 11.39
CA THR A 62 5.66 -3.36 11.57
C THR A 62 4.55 -4.42 11.59
N ASN A 63 4.65 -5.43 10.71
CA ASN A 63 3.79 -6.61 10.78
C ASN A 63 4.20 -7.51 11.96
N LYS A 64 3.49 -7.41 13.10
CA LYS A 64 3.81 -8.17 14.33
C LYS A 64 3.55 -9.67 14.22
N LYS A 65 2.95 -10.14 13.12
CA LYS A 65 2.61 -11.56 12.87
C LYS A 65 3.11 -12.02 11.50
N ALA A 66 4.27 -11.54 11.07
CA ALA A 66 4.83 -11.86 9.75
C ALA A 66 4.97 -13.38 9.48
N ARG A 67 5.24 -14.18 10.52
CA ARG A 67 5.31 -15.65 10.42
C ARG A 67 4.00 -16.32 9.96
N ASP A 68 2.85 -15.68 10.21
CA ASP A 68 1.53 -16.24 9.89
C ASP A 68 1.12 -15.93 8.44
N LEU A 69 1.86 -15.03 7.76
CA LEU A 69 1.51 -14.48 6.45
C LEU A 69 1.25 -15.55 5.38
N ASN A 70 2.10 -16.58 5.31
CA ASN A 70 1.96 -17.63 4.29
C ASN A 70 0.65 -18.40 4.47
N ALA A 71 0.30 -18.76 5.70
CA ALA A 71 -0.96 -19.44 6.01
C ALA A 71 -2.17 -18.54 5.69
N GLU A 72 -2.07 -17.25 6.02
CA GLU A 72 -3.13 -16.28 5.72
C GLU A 72 -3.30 -16.05 4.21
N LYS A 73 -2.21 -16.03 3.42
CA LYS A 73 -2.29 -15.91 1.95
C LYS A 73 -3.09 -17.07 1.35
N HIS A 74 -2.92 -18.30 1.85
CA HIS A 74 -3.74 -19.43 1.40
C HIS A 74 -5.23 -19.23 1.69
N LEU A 75 -5.59 -18.71 2.87
CA LEU A 75 -6.99 -18.40 3.21
C LEU A 75 -7.54 -17.26 2.33
N ALA A 76 -6.74 -16.23 2.08
CA ALA A 76 -7.13 -15.10 1.24
C ALA A 76 -7.37 -15.52 -0.20
N ILE A 77 -6.50 -16.37 -0.76
CA ILE A 77 -6.69 -16.93 -2.12
C ILE A 77 -7.99 -17.74 -2.20
N ALA A 78 -8.32 -18.53 -1.17
CA ALA A 78 -9.58 -19.25 -1.12
C ALA A 78 -10.79 -18.29 -1.07
N ALA A 79 -10.71 -17.19 -0.31
CA ALA A 79 -11.76 -16.17 -0.25
C ALA A 79 -11.95 -15.42 -1.57
N LEU A 80 -10.85 -15.17 -2.30
CA LEU A 80 -10.82 -14.44 -3.58
C LEU A 80 -11.15 -15.32 -4.79
N ASN A 81 -11.54 -16.58 -4.59
CA ASN A 81 -11.79 -17.53 -5.68
C ASN A 81 -12.92 -17.04 -6.59
N LEU A 82 -12.63 -16.88 -7.89
CA LEU A 82 -13.59 -16.35 -8.87
C LEU A 82 -14.85 -17.20 -9.08
N ARG A 83 -14.81 -18.50 -8.76
CA ARG A 83 -15.97 -19.39 -8.92
C ARG A 83 -16.99 -19.22 -7.79
N ASN A 84 -16.54 -18.77 -6.62
CA ASN A 84 -17.39 -18.52 -5.46
C ASN A 84 -16.74 -17.42 -4.61
N PRO A 85 -16.78 -16.15 -5.08
CA PRO A 85 -16.08 -15.07 -4.42
C PRO A 85 -16.73 -14.76 -3.08
N ARG A 86 -15.91 -14.77 -2.04
CA ARG A 86 -16.26 -14.44 -0.64
C ARG A 86 -15.57 -13.15 -0.18
N ALA A 87 -14.68 -12.64 -1.01
CA ALA A 87 -13.92 -11.42 -0.85
C ALA A 87 -13.58 -10.82 -2.21
N GLU A 88 -13.22 -9.54 -2.20
CA GLU A 88 -12.72 -8.79 -3.36
C GLU A 88 -11.61 -7.84 -2.92
N LEU A 89 -10.63 -7.62 -3.81
CA LEU A 89 -9.62 -6.58 -3.66
C LEU A 89 -9.86 -5.50 -4.71
N VAL A 90 -9.85 -4.24 -4.27
CA VAL A 90 -10.03 -3.07 -5.13
C VAL A 90 -8.89 -2.10 -4.90
N THR A 91 -8.16 -1.77 -5.97
CA THR A 91 -7.22 -0.65 -5.97
C THR A 91 -8.00 0.66 -5.98
N VAL A 92 -7.65 1.56 -5.07
CA VAL A 92 -8.31 2.86 -4.92
C VAL A 92 -7.45 3.93 -5.58
N ASP A 93 -7.72 4.17 -6.85
CA ASP A 93 -7.09 5.18 -7.70
C ASP A 93 -8.02 6.36 -8.01
N THR A 94 -9.34 6.12 -7.92
CA THR A 94 -10.39 7.11 -8.19
C THR A 94 -11.48 7.07 -7.11
N PRO A 95 -12.28 8.15 -6.96
CA PRO A 95 -13.47 8.13 -6.10
C PRO A 95 -14.47 7.02 -6.46
N GLY A 96 -14.51 6.61 -7.73
CA GLY A 96 -15.38 5.54 -8.22
C GLY A 96 -15.08 4.19 -7.57
N SER A 97 -13.82 3.92 -7.25
CA SER A 97 -13.37 2.67 -6.61
C SER A 97 -13.97 2.48 -5.21
N LEU A 98 -14.37 3.56 -4.54
CA LEU A 98 -15.04 3.50 -3.23
C LEU A 98 -16.50 3.02 -3.28
N LYS A 99 -17.06 2.74 -4.46
CA LYS A 99 -18.36 2.07 -4.58
C LYS A 99 -18.37 0.70 -3.88
N ILE A 100 -17.21 0.06 -3.72
CA ILE A 100 -17.05 -1.19 -2.96
C ILE A 100 -17.56 -1.08 -1.51
N LEU A 101 -17.47 0.11 -0.92
CA LEU A 101 -17.90 0.37 0.46
C LEU A 101 -19.43 0.30 0.65
N SER A 102 -20.18 0.36 -0.44
CA SER A 102 -21.65 0.29 -0.44
C SER A 102 -22.17 -1.15 -0.56
N LYS A 103 -21.29 -2.16 -0.67
CA LYS A 103 -21.72 -3.56 -0.72
C LYS A 103 -22.38 -3.99 0.59
N PRO A 104 -23.64 -4.47 0.57
CA PRO A 104 -24.32 -4.90 1.78
C PRO A 104 -23.64 -6.14 2.36
N ASN A 105 -23.81 -6.37 3.67
CA ASN A 105 -23.33 -7.58 4.36
C ASN A 105 -21.83 -7.87 4.23
N THR A 106 -21.03 -6.84 4.02
CA THR A 106 -19.56 -6.95 3.92
C THR A 106 -18.87 -6.10 4.98
N VAL A 107 -17.60 -6.40 5.20
CA VAL A 107 -16.68 -5.60 6.00
C VAL A 107 -15.52 -5.19 5.10
N ASN A 108 -15.10 -3.94 5.20
CA ASN A 108 -14.03 -3.40 4.38
C ASN A 108 -12.80 -3.08 5.24
N LYS A 109 -11.67 -3.63 4.83
CA LYS A 109 -10.34 -3.32 5.36
C LYS A 109 -9.59 -2.55 4.30
N PHE A 110 -8.66 -1.71 4.72
CA PHE A 110 -7.78 -1.02 3.79
C PHE A 110 -6.32 -1.14 4.24
N VAL A 111 -5.43 -1.04 3.26
CA VAL A 111 -4.01 -0.78 3.44
C VAL A 111 -3.59 0.32 2.48
N LEU A 112 -2.63 1.12 2.89
CA LEU A 112 -1.90 2.06 2.03
C LEU A 112 -0.42 1.75 2.17
N THR A 113 0.24 1.51 1.04
CA THR A 113 1.67 1.27 0.98
C THR A 113 2.45 2.58 0.91
N LYS A 114 3.75 2.51 1.18
CA LYS A 114 4.70 3.63 1.05
C LYS A 114 4.75 4.19 -0.37
N ASP A 115 4.50 3.33 -1.36
CA ASP A 115 4.42 3.68 -2.79
C ASP A 115 3.06 4.31 -3.17
N ASN A 116 2.28 4.72 -2.16
CA ASN A 116 0.97 5.35 -2.31
C ASN A 116 -0.10 4.48 -3.00
N GLN A 117 0.03 3.15 -2.91
CA GLN A 117 -0.99 2.22 -3.40
C GLN A 117 -1.99 1.92 -2.29
N MET A 118 -3.22 2.41 -2.45
CA MET A 118 -4.32 2.10 -1.55
C MET A 118 -5.10 0.89 -2.08
N ILE A 119 -5.24 -0.14 -1.26
CA ILE A 119 -6.05 -1.33 -1.57
C ILE A 119 -7.15 -1.46 -0.51
N ILE A 120 -8.38 -1.68 -0.95
CA ILE A 120 -9.49 -2.11 -0.11
C ILE A 120 -9.72 -3.60 -0.30
N GLY A 121 -9.69 -4.34 0.80
CA GLY A 121 -10.20 -5.69 0.88
C GLY A 121 -11.63 -5.69 1.42
N ASN A 122 -12.57 -6.08 0.58
CA ASN A 122 -13.97 -6.31 0.94
C ASN A 122 -14.17 -7.81 1.22
N ILE A 123 -14.82 -8.16 2.32
CA ILE A 123 -15.06 -9.56 2.71
C ILE A 123 -16.46 -9.71 3.27
N ASP A 124 -17.16 -10.79 2.94
CA ASP A 124 -18.49 -11.06 3.47
C ASP A 124 -18.44 -11.21 5.01
N LYS A 125 -19.48 -10.74 5.70
CA LYS A 125 -19.52 -10.72 7.18
C LYS A 125 -19.51 -12.09 7.84
N ASP A 126 -20.02 -13.11 7.15
CA ASP A 126 -20.06 -14.51 7.60
C ASP A 126 -18.74 -15.26 7.33
N VAL A 127 -17.78 -14.64 6.64
CA VAL A 127 -16.43 -15.17 6.48
C VAL A 127 -15.57 -14.69 7.65
N PRO A 128 -14.75 -15.57 8.27
CA PRO A 128 -13.87 -15.14 9.36
C PRO A 128 -12.94 -14.01 8.90
N PRO A 129 -12.88 -12.87 9.61
CA PRO A 129 -12.09 -11.72 9.17
C PRO A 129 -10.60 -12.03 8.93
N LYS A 130 -10.04 -13.05 9.59
CA LYS A 130 -8.65 -13.49 9.39
C LYS A 130 -8.38 -14.03 7.99
N TRP A 131 -9.40 -14.44 7.23
CA TRP A 131 -9.25 -14.92 5.85
C TRP A 131 -8.75 -13.82 4.92
N LEU A 132 -8.98 -12.55 5.25
CA LEU A 132 -8.46 -11.41 4.49
C LEU A 132 -7.76 -10.44 5.46
N SER A 133 -6.56 -10.79 5.93
CA SER A 133 -5.78 -9.97 6.85
C SER A 133 -5.14 -8.76 6.14
N HIS A 134 -4.78 -7.71 6.88
CA HIS A 134 -4.14 -6.52 6.28
C HIS A 134 -2.84 -6.85 5.52
N PRO A 135 -1.92 -7.69 6.04
CA PRO A 135 -0.76 -8.12 5.26
C PRO A 135 -1.12 -8.85 3.97
N THR A 136 -2.13 -9.73 3.98
CA THR A 136 -2.54 -10.43 2.75
C THR A 136 -3.13 -9.48 1.71
N ILE A 137 -3.90 -8.47 2.14
CA ILE A 137 -4.40 -7.41 1.24
C ILE A 137 -3.23 -6.69 0.58
N ALA A 138 -2.19 -6.33 1.32
CA ALA A 138 -1.00 -5.70 0.76
C ALA A 138 -0.28 -6.63 -0.22
N GLU A 139 0.02 -7.87 0.19
CA GLU A 139 0.75 -8.85 -0.64
C GLU A 139 0.05 -9.20 -1.95
N ILE A 140 -1.27 -9.37 -1.92
CA ILE A 140 -2.04 -9.85 -3.07
C ILE A 140 -2.50 -8.66 -3.92
N GLY A 141 -2.94 -7.57 -3.29
CA GLY A 141 -3.52 -6.43 -3.99
C GLY A 141 -2.51 -5.37 -4.43
N ALA A 142 -1.51 -5.06 -3.59
CA ALA A 142 -0.46 -4.08 -3.93
C ALA A 142 0.78 -4.76 -4.55
N GLY A 143 1.01 -6.04 -4.21
CA GLY A 143 2.05 -6.86 -4.83
C GLY A 143 2.96 -7.54 -3.81
N SER A 144 3.78 -8.47 -4.31
CA SER A 144 4.68 -9.27 -3.48
C SER A 144 5.65 -8.39 -2.67
N GLY A 145 5.77 -8.65 -1.37
CA GLY A 145 6.62 -7.90 -0.46
C GLY A 145 6.01 -6.60 0.08
N GLN A 146 4.83 -6.19 -0.39
CA GLN A 146 4.20 -4.95 0.06
C GLN A 146 3.69 -5.03 1.51
N SER A 147 3.58 -6.22 2.10
CA SER A 147 3.26 -6.33 3.54
C SER A 147 4.33 -5.74 4.46
N SER A 148 5.56 -5.54 4.00
CA SER A 148 6.60 -4.83 4.77
C SER A 148 6.70 -3.35 4.43
N ASN A 149 5.82 -2.81 3.58
CA ASN A 149 5.84 -1.41 3.12
C ASN A 149 4.54 -0.65 3.46
N VAL A 150 3.71 -1.18 4.34
CA VAL A 150 2.43 -0.55 4.72
C VAL A 150 2.69 0.65 5.63
N VAL A 151 2.14 1.82 5.30
CA VAL A 151 2.26 3.05 6.12
C VAL A 151 0.94 3.41 6.83
N SER A 152 -0.17 2.81 6.41
CA SER A 152 -1.47 2.98 7.03
C SER A 152 -2.33 1.75 6.79
N ALA A 153 -3.06 1.31 7.81
CA ALA A 153 -3.95 0.15 7.72
C ALA A 153 -5.14 0.30 8.66
N GLY A 154 -6.24 -0.36 8.33
CA GLY A 154 -7.42 -0.29 9.18
C GLY A 154 -8.70 -0.79 8.54
N TYR A 155 -9.83 -0.36 9.08
CA TYR A 155 -11.14 -0.56 8.49
C TYR A 155 -11.65 0.74 7.89
N ILE A 156 -12.41 0.61 6.81
CA ILE A 156 -13.03 1.74 6.10
C ILE A 156 -14.52 1.44 5.92
N LYS A 157 -15.38 2.44 5.97
CA LYS A 157 -16.81 2.29 5.62
C LYS A 157 -17.39 3.62 5.15
N LYS A 158 -18.52 3.56 4.45
CA LYS A 158 -19.41 4.72 4.34
C LYS A 158 -20.44 4.64 5.46
N ASP A 159 -20.68 5.76 6.15
CA ASP A 159 -21.81 5.85 7.07
C ASP A 159 -23.11 6.14 6.31
N PHE A 160 -24.22 6.24 7.05
CA PHE A 160 -25.55 6.49 6.50
C PHE A 160 -25.68 7.87 5.83
N THR A 161 -24.79 8.82 6.12
CA THR A 161 -24.71 10.11 5.44
C THR A 161 -23.84 10.08 4.18
N GLY A 162 -23.26 8.92 3.86
CA GLY A 162 -22.34 8.73 2.74
C GLY A 162 -20.90 9.15 3.05
N GLN A 163 -20.59 9.59 4.27
CA GLN A 163 -19.25 10.01 4.66
C GLN A 163 -18.33 8.80 4.85
N THR A 164 -17.12 8.88 4.31
CA THR A 164 -16.08 7.85 4.47
C THR A 164 -15.49 7.93 5.88
N ARG A 165 -15.46 6.81 6.60
CA ARG A 165 -14.88 6.70 7.95
C ARG A 165 -13.74 5.70 7.98
N LEU A 166 -12.66 6.08 8.66
CA LEU A 166 -11.46 5.27 8.84
C LEU A 166 -11.28 4.90 10.31
N SER A 167 -10.97 3.63 10.58
CA SER A 167 -10.65 3.10 11.91
C SER A 167 -9.28 2.44 11.91
N ASN A 168 -8.45 2.73 12.90
CA ASN A 168 -7.07 2.22 13.05
C ASN A 168 -7.01 0.78 13.58
N THR A 169 -8.02 -0.03 13.30
CA THR A 169 -8.09 -1.40 13.82
C THR A 169 -7.37 -2.35 12.88
N SER A 170 -6.22 -2.87 13.31
CA SER A 170 -5.51 -3.97 12.63
C SER A 170 -4.85 -4.89 13.65
N GLY A 171 -5.09 -6.20 13.55
CA GLY A 171 -4.46 -7.18 14.44
C GLY A 171 -2.96 -7.38 14.19
N HIS A 172 -2.48 -7.05 12.98
CA HIS A 172 -1.09 -7.26 12.55
C HIS A 172 -0.25 -6.01 12.79
N TYR A 173 -0.71 -4.88 12.27
CA TYR A 173 0.04 -3.63 12.29
C TYR A 173 -0.22 -2.80 13.55
N GLN A 174 -1.38 -2.98 14.20
CA GLN A 174 -1.79 -2.24 15.39
C GLN A 174 -1.56 -0.70 15.28
N PRO A 175 -2.05 -0.05 14.22
CA PRO A 175 -1.81 1.36 13.99
C PRO A 175 -2.48 2.24 15.04
N THR A 176 -1.92 3.41 15.25
CA THR A 176 -2.50 4.51 16.00
C THR A 176 -3.43 5.36 15.11
N VAL A 177 -4.17 6.28 15.72
CA VAL A 177 -5.01 7.24 14.96
C VAL A 177 -4.17 8.17 14.08
N ARG A 178 -2.91 8.43 14.46
CA ARG A 178 -1.98 9.25 13.65
C ARG A 178 -1.64 8.56 12.34
N ASP A 179 -1.47 7.24 12.39
CA ASP A 179 -1.12 6.41 11.24
C ASP A 179 -2.23 6.33 10.19
N LEU A 180 -3.44 6.84 10.48
CA LEU A 180 -4.51 7.01 9.48
C LEU A 180 -4.33 8.26 8.60
N ARG A 181 -3.42 9.17 8.98
CA ARG A 181 -3.18 10.41 8.23
C ARG A 181 -2.83 10.15 6.75
N PRO A 182 -1.92 9.23 6.39
CA PRO A 182 -1.58 8.97 4.99
C PRO A 182 -2.80 8.61 4.15
N THR A 183 -3.67 7.73 4.67
CA THR A 183 -4.90 7.34 3.97
C THR A 183 -5.89 8.50 3.85
N GLN A 184 -6.05 9.31 4.90
CA GLN A 184 -6.92 10.49 4.82
C GLN A 184 -6.42 11.49 3.78
N GLU A 185 -5.10 11.70 3.68
CA GLU A 185 -4.51 12.56 2.64
C GLU A 185 -4.68 11.96 1.24
N HIS A 186 -4.47 10.65 1.09
CA HIS A 186 -4.71 9.95 -0.18
C HIS A 186 -6.15 10.13 -0.67
N LEU A 187 -7.14 9.89 0.21
CA LEU A 187 -8.56 10.08 -0.10
C LEU A 187 -8.88 11.54 -0.43
N ARG A 188 -8.33 12.49 0.33
CA ARG A 188 -8.53 13.93 0.08
C ARG A 188 -7.95 14.36 -1.28
N ASN A 189 -6.79 13.84 -1.65
CA ASN A 189 -6.13 14.17 -2.92
C ASN A 189 -6.95 13.72 -4.15
N MET A 190 -7.78 12.70 -3.99
CA MET A 190 -8.74 12.28 -5.01
C MET A 190 -10.14 12.90 -4.84
N GLY A 191 -10.31 13.88 -3.95
CA GLY A 191 -11.58 14.61 -3.75
C GLY A 191 -12.58 13.90 -2.82
N VAL A 192 -12.12 13.02 -1.93
CA VAL A 192 -12.96 12.30 -0.97
C VAL A 192 -12.67 12.75 0.45
N ASP A 193 -13.68 13.32 1.10
CA ASP A 193 -13.61 13.62 2.53
C ASP A 193 -13.72 12.35 3.38
N SER A 194 -12.93 12.32 4.45
CA SER A 194 -12.98 11.23 5.42
C SER A 194 -12.72 11.70 6.85
N THR A 195 -13.32 10.98 7.80
CA THR A 195 -13.13 11.20 9.23
C THR A 195 -12.48 9.99 9.89
N LYS A 196 -11.72 10.24 10.97
CA LYS A 196 -11.12 9.19 11.80
C LYS A 196 -12.03 8.87 12.97
N GLY A 197 -12.19 7.59 13.29
CA GLY A 197 -12.98 7.16 14.44
C GLY A 197 -13.17 5.65 14.46
N GLN A 198 -13.80 5.13 15.51
CA GLN A 198 -14.11 3.71 15.54
C GLN A 198 -15.16 3.35 14.48
N CYS A 199 -14.82 2.37 13.65
CA CYS A 199 -15.82 1.71 12.82
C CYS A 199 -16.44 0.59 13.66
N THR A 200 -17.70 0.75 14.08
CA THR A 200 -18.47 -0.40 14.59
C THR A 200 -18.53 -1.46 13.50
N ILE A 201 -17.92 -2.62 13.76
CA ILE A 201 -17.99 -3.81 12.93
C ILE A 201 -19.08 -4.66 13.56
N ALA A 202 -20.31 -4.51 13.07
CA ALA A 202 -21.47 -5.29 13.49
C ALA A 202 -21.66 -6.49 12.57
#